data_AF-A0A0F9CY94-F1
#
_entry.id   AF-A0A0F9CY94-F1
#
_cell.length_a   1.000
_cell.length_b   1.000
_cell.length_c   1.000
_cell.angle_alpha   90.00
_cell.angle_beta   90.00
_cell.angle_gamma   90.00
#
_symmetry.space_group_name_H-M   'P 1'
#
loop_
_entity.id
_entity.type
_entity.pdbx_description
1 polymer ?
#
loop_
_entity_poly.entity_id
_entity_poly.type
_entity_poly.pdbx_seq_one_letter_code
_entity_poly.pdbx_strand_id
1 'polypeptide(L)'
;IILRRSLPKLHDSTERIFLEVLERSGELFTAREMRDGWPHRIIYGNGSEIAFRETKDLGRFLGPEYGWYLIDEAQEEPQDTFRKLNGRLRLPRAAKFLRGMICTNPPPDKHWIAKTWPKPGREVKGIKVRGKEIKLTYRMIRSSTYDNPFLSSEYIAGILEGNTEAEARRILDGHYGFQQEGDPVYPMFNLLKHVGDPETRIMTTYRVWDFGFRRPACTWHQMFRCKQRTLHWVALRELLGENQEAHDFAKSVIEQTKIGFLDVLKAGRNLFWMGEMPRVPSARIAVLGRLSACPDPRRAKTRTQPRVALVCTSNTRNSRT
;
A
#
# COMPACT_ATOMS: atom_id res chain seq x y z
N ILE A 1 21.07 8.11 15.01
CA ILE A 1 20.03 8.66 14.10
C ILE A 1 18.77 7.79 14.22
N ILE A 2 17.59 8.40 14.26
CA ILE A 2 16.30 7.72 14.32
C ILE A 2 15.53 8.06 13.04
N LEU A 3 14.96 7.04 12.40
CA LEU A 3 14.40 7.11 11.05
C LEU A 3 13.01 6.50 11.00
N ARG A 4 12.13 7.13 10.21
CA ARG A 4 10.80 6.60 9.82
C ARG A 4 10.46 7.09 8.41
N ARG A 5 9.49 6.45 7.73
CA ARG A 5 9.23 6.71 6.31
C ARG A 5 8.89 8.15 5.94
N SER A 6 8.23 8.88 6.84
CA SER A 6 7.84 10.27 6.60
C SER A 6 7.89 11.09 7.87
N LEU A 7 8.23 12.37 7.77
CA LEU A 7 8.29 13.29 8.91
C LEU A 7 6.99 13.35 9.73
N PRO A 8 5.77 13.47 9.15
CA PRO A 8 4.55 13.51 9.95
C PRO A 8 4.39 12.25 10.83
N LYS A 9 4.60 11.07 10.24
CA LYS A 9 4.59 9.81 10.99
C LYS A 9 5.66 9.79 12.09
N LEU A 10 6.87 10.30 11.81
CA LEU A 10 7.96 10.34 12.79
C LEU A 10 7.59 11.20 14.01
N HIS A 11 7.02 12.38 13.76
CA HIS A 11 6.56 13.30 14.80
C HIS A 11 5.47 12.67 15.66
N ASP A 12 4.41 12.14 15.03
CA ASP A 12 3.21 11.69 15.72
C ASP A 12 3.43 10.46 16.61
N SER A 13 4.39 9.60 16.24
CA SER A 13 4.68 8.35 16.96
C SER A 13 6.00 8.39 17.72
N THR A 14 7.12 8.40 17.00
CA THR A 14 8.42 8.02 17.57
C THR A 14 9.04 9.19 18.31
N GLU A 15 9.09 10.36 17.67
CA GLU A 15 9.75 11.55 18.22
C GLU A 15 8.98 12.10 19.41
N ARG A 16 7.64 12.24 19.32
CA ARG A 16 6.81 12.68 20.45
C ARG A 16 6.96 11.78 21.68
N ILE A 17 6.84 10.46 21.53
CA ILE A 17 6.98 9.52 22.66
C ILE A 17 8.41 9.54 23.20
N PHE A 18 9.42 9.64 22.32
CA PHE A 18 10.81 9.73 22.74
C PHE A 18 11.07 10.95 23.62
N LEU A 19 10.56 12.12 23.22
CA LEU A 19 10.69 13.37 23.99
C LEU A 19 9.95 13.27 25.34
N GLU A 20 8.72 12.74 25.34
CA GLU A 20 7.95 12.53 26.58
C GLU A 20 8.69 11.63 27.58
N VAL A 21 9.31 10.55 27.09
CA VAL A 21 10.12 9.65 27.93
C VAL A 21 11.38 10.37 28.44
N LEU A 22 12.04 11.15 27.58
CA LEU A 22 13.27 11.87 27.93
C LEU A 22 13.02 12.97 28.97
N GLU A 23 11.90 13.69 28.86
CA GLU A 23 11.46 14.67 29.85
C GLU A 23 11.14 13.99 31.18
N ARG A 24 10.40 12.88 31.16
CA ARG A 24 10.07 12.11 32.37
C ARG A 24 11.28 11.50 33.05
N SER A 25 12.33 11.16 32.32
CA SER A 25 13.55 10.59 32.91
C SER A 25 14.40 11.64 33.62
N GLY A 26 14.11 12.95 33.46
CA GLY A 26 14.89 14.03 34.07
C GLY A 26 16.30 14.19 33.48
N GLU A 27 16.52 13.66 32.27
CA GLU A 27 17.81 13.73 31.60
C GLU A 27 18.07 15.16 31.11
N LEU A 28 19.31 15.63 31.24
CA LEU A 28 19.70 16.96 30.78
C LEU A 28 20.14 16.91 29.33
N PHE A 29 19.39 17.60 28.46
CA PHE A 29 19.68 17.69 27.03
C PHE A 29 19.41 19.09 26.47
N THR A 30 20.01 19.38 25.33
CA THR A 30 19.68 20.53 24.49
C THR A 30 18.94 20.05 23.25
N ALA A 31 17.71 20.51 23.07
CA ALA A 31 16.96 20.32 21.84
C ALA A 31 17.26 21.43 20.84
N ARG A 32 17.43 21.08 19.57
CA ARG A 32 17.51 22.03 18.45
C ARG A 32 16.36 21.82 17.49
N GLU A 33 15.50 22.81 17.46
CA GLU A 33 14.35 22.84 16.57
C GLU A 33 14.74 23.18 15.12
N MET A 34 13.92 22.71 14.18
CA MET A 34 13.96 23.15 12.79
C MET A 34 12.81 24.11 12.51
N ARG A 35 12.64 24.52 11.24
CA ARG A 35 11.61 25.48 10.81
C ARG A 35 10.17 25.04 11.08
N ASP A 36 9.95 23.76 11.32
CA ASP A 36 8.65 23.16 11.64
C ASP A 36 8.34 23.17 13.15
N GLY A 37 9.24 23.70 13.99
CA GLY A 37 9.06 23.77 15.45
C GLY A 37 9.28 22.44 16.16
N TRP A 38 9.79 21.40 15.48
CA TRP A 38 10.08 20.10 16.10
C TRP A 38 11.57 19.96 16.43
N PRO A 39 11.94 19.35 17.57
CA PRO A 39 13.33 19.18 18.00
C PRO A 39 14.02 18.01 17.27
N HIS A 40 14.37 18.25 16.01
CA HIS A 40 15.03 17.27 15.14
C HIS A 40 16.43 16.82 15.58
N ARG A 41 17.01 17.48 16.59
CA ARG A 41 18.33 17.16 17.16
C ARG A 41 18.31 17.29 18.68
N ILE A 42 18.78 16.24 19.36
CA ILE A 42 18.96 16.19 20.81
C ILE A 42 20.44 16.00 21.11
N ILE A 43 21.00 16.88 21.94
CA ILE A 43 22.42 16.92 22.27
C ILE A 43 22.57 16.77 23.78
N TYR A 44 23.32 15.76 24.21
CA TYR A 44 23.65 15.55 25.63
C TYR A 44 24.93 16.30 26.00
N GLY A 45 25.11 16.58 27.31
CA GLY A 45 26.30 17.26 27.83
C GLY A 45 27.63 16.54 27.53
N ASN A 46 27.59 15.23 27.26
CA ASN A 46 28.75 14.44 26.85
C ASN A 46 29.06 14.52 25.33
N GLY A 47 28.34 15.34 24.57
CA GLY A 47 28.49 15.49 23.13
C GLY A 47 27.88 14.36 22.28
N SER A 48 27.13 13.45 22.89
CA SER A 48 26.30 12.49 22.17
C SER A 48 25.12 13.21 21.53
N GLU A 49 24.78 12.80 20.31
CA GLU A 49 23.75 13.45 19.53
C GLU A 49 22.79 12.44 18.90
N ILE A 50 21.50 12.73 19.01
CA ILE A 50 20.42 12.03 18.33
C ILE A 50 19.84 12.98 17.30
N ALA A 51 19.61 12.48 16.09
CA ALA A 51 18.96 13.22 15.02
C ALA A 51 17.77 12.41 14.51
N PHE A 52 16.65 13.08 14.28
CA PHE A 52 15.43 12.54 13.70
C PHE A 52 15.37 12.89 12.22
N ARG A 53 15.11 11.90 11.34
CA ARG A 53 15.06 12.11 9.88
C ARG A 53 14.03 11.20 9.22
N GLU A 54 13.46 11.64 8.10
CA GLU A 54 12.67 10.77 7.24
C GLU A 54 13.53 10.07 6.18
N THR A 55 13.06 8.93 5.68
CA THR A 55 13.79 8.11 4.69
C THR A 55 13.40 8.40 3.23
N LYS A 56 12.35 9.20 2.99
CA LYS A 56 11.90 9.59 1.63
C LYS A 56 13.03 10.18 0.78
N ASP A 57 13.90 10.98 1.39
CA ASP A 57 15.09 11.54 0.75
C ASP A 57 16.36 11.01 1.44
N LEU A 58 16.75 9.80 1.04
CA LEU A 58 17.97 9.14 1.52
C LEU A 58 19.22 10.02 1.32
N GLY A 59 19.26 10.85 0.28
CA GLY A 59 20.43 11.67 -0.05
C GLY A 59 20.86 12.60 1.10
N ARG A 60 19.90 13.10 1.86
CA ARG A 60 20.13 14.10 2.93
C ARG A 60 20.91 13.57 4.13
N PHE A 61 20.85 12.27 4.40
CA PHE A 61 21.43 11.69 5.63
C PHE A 61 22.43 10.56 5.36
N LEU A 62 22.77 10.30 4.10
CA LEU A 62 23.85 9.37 3.78
C LEU A 62 25.24 10.02 3.83
N GLY A 63 25.37 11.34 3.87
CA GLY A 63 26.67 12.01 4.05
C GLY A 63 27.37 11.66 5.37
N PRO A 64 26.70 11.84 6.52
CA PRO A 64 27.31 11.65 7.84
C PRO A 64 27.64 10.20 8.19
N GLU A 65 28.49 10.05 9.22
CA GLU A 65 28.83 8.78 9.86
C GLU A 65 28.07 8.61 11.16
N TYR A 66 27.60 7.39 11.42
CA TYR A 66 26.79 7.09 12.59
C TYR A 66 27.47 6.08 13.50
N GLY A 67 27.31 6.28 14.80
CA GLY A 67 27.62 5.27 15.81
C GLY A 67 26.46 4.31 16.02
N TRP A 68 25.24 4.80 15.84
CA TRP A 68 24.02 4.05 16.06
C TRP A 68 22.89 4.55 15.15
N TYR A 69 22.07 3.63 14.66
CA TYR A 69 20.82 3.98 13.98
C TYR A 69 19.63 3.15 14.48
N LEU A 70 18.43 3.74 14.38
CA LEU A 70 17.15 3.08 14.51
C LEU A 70 16.29 3.35 13.27
N ILE A 71 15.68 2.31 12.74
CA ILE A 71 14.58 2.42 11.78
C ILE A 71 13.31 1.96 12.50
N ASP A 72 12.37 2.88 12.70
CA ASP A 72 11.05 2.56 13.25
C ASP A 72 10.06 2.24 12.12
N GLU A 73 9.12 1.33 12.39
CA GLU A 73 8.24 0.70 11.38
C GLU A 73 9.00 0.22 10.13
N ALA A 74 10.09 -0.54 10.34
CA ALA A 74 10.98 -0.96 9.27
C ALA A 74 10.29 -1.80 8.17
N GLN A 75 9.10 -2.36 8.41
CA GLN A 75 8.29 -3.00 7.37
C GLN A 75 7.79 -2.03 6.29
N GLU A 76 7.75 -0.72 6.57
CA GLU A 76 7.42 0.28 5.56
C GLU A 76 8.65 0.65 4.70
N GLU A 77 9.86 0.26 5.11
CA GLU A 77 11.10 0.66 4.45
C GLU A 77 11.58 -0.35 3.42
N PRO A 78 12.13 0.11 2.28
CA PRO A 78 12.83 -0.79 1.37
C PRO A 78 14.10 -1.33 2.01
N GLN A 79 14.46 -2.58 1.69
CA GLN A 79 15.70 -3.22 2.19
C GLN A 79 16.97 -2.40 1.91
N ASP A 80 16.95 -1.62 0.82
CA ASP A 80 18.04 -0.74 0.43
C ASP A 80 18.34 0.35 1.48
N THR A 81 17.33 0.89 2.17
CA THR A 81 17.51 1.84 3.28
C THR A 81 18.38 1.23 4.37
N PHE A 82 18.03 0.01 4.82
CA PHE A 82 18.79 -0.73 5.83
C PHE A 82 20.24 -1.01 5.39
N ARG A 83 20.44 -1.45 4.14
CA ARG A 83 21.78 -1.72 3.59
C ARG A 83 22.64 -0.47 3.54
N LYS A 84 22.08 0.65 3.08
CA LYS A 84 22.77 1.94 3.00
C LYS A 84 23.17 2.45 4.39
N LEU A 85 22.31 2.29 5.40
CA LEU A 85 22.61 2.66 6.78
C LEU A 85 23.72 1.83 7.42
N ASN A 86 23.75 0.52 7.16
CA ASN A 86 24.87 -0.33 7.60
C ASN A 86 26.21 0.18 7.05
N GLY A 87 26.24 0.69 5.82
CA GLY A 87 27.44 1.32 5.24
C GLY A 87 27.87 2.63 5.94
N ARG A 88 27.01 3.22 6.77
CA ARG A 88 27.28 4.46 7.53
C ARG A 88 27.63 4.22 9.00
N LEU A 89 27.55 2.98 9.49
CA LEU A 89 28.00 2.61 10.83
C LEU A 89 29.52 2.53 10.89
N ARG A 90 30.17 3.68 11.05
CA ARG A 90 31.64 3.78 11.05
C ARG A 90 32.19 4.95 11.86
N LEU A 91 31.38 5.58 12.70
CA LEU A 91 31.79 6.74 13.49
C LEU A 91 32.96 6.37 14.43
N PRO A 92 34.17 6.94 14.26
CA PRO A 92 35.36 6.50 15.01
C PRO A 92 35.21 6.60 16.53
N ARG A 93 34.61 7.70 17.03
CA ARG A 93 34.34 7.89 18.46
C ARG A 93 33.39 6.86 19.08
N ALA A 94 32.65 6.12 18.25
CA ALA A 94 31.70 5.09 18.67
C ALA A 94 32.11 3.68 18.22
N ALA A 95 33.39 3.44 17.88
CA ALA A 95 33.86 2.18 17.30
C ALA A 95 33.47 0.92 18.10
N LYS A 96 33.37 1.02 19.43
CA LYS A 96 32.95 -0.07 20.33
C LYS A 96 31.43 -0.29 20.40
N PHE A 97 30.65 0.62 19.83
CA PHE A 97 29.19 0.69 19.97
C PHE A 97 28.45 0.77 18.63
N LEU A 98 29.12 0.46 17.51
CA LEU A 98 28.53 0.45 16.16
C LEU A 98 27.37 -0.55 16.09
N ARG A 99 26.13 -0.06 16.11
CA ARG A 99 24.93 -0.90 16.10
C ARG A 99 23.81 -0.31 15.25
N GLY A 100 23.12 -1.20 14.55
CA GLY A 100 21.86 -0.89 13.90
C GLY A 100 20.71 -1.53 14.67
N MET A 101 19.60 -0.81 14.78
CA MET A 101 18.36 -1.31 15.35
C MET A 101 17.24 -1.10 14.34
N ILE A 102 16.34 -2.07 14.26
CA ILE A 102 15.09 -1.95 13.52
C ILE A 102 13.95 -2.35 14.46
N CYS A 103 12.89 -1.55 14.46
CA CYS A 103 11.62 -1.86 15.11
C CYS A 103 10.59 -2.06 14.01
N THR A 104 9.79 -3.12 14.12
CA THR A 104 8.86 -3.50 13.05
C THR A 104 7.68 -4.24 13.66
N ASN A 105 6.49 -3.96 13.13
CA ASN A 105 5.39 -4.91 13.24
C ASN A 105 5.68 -6.13 12.35
N PRO A 106 5.16 -7.33 12.65
CA PRO A 106 5.43 -8.52 11.85
C PRO A 106 4.97 -8.34 10.39
N PRO A 107 5.90 -8.31 9.42
CA PRO A 107 5.54 -8.16 8.02
C PRO A 107 5.12 -9.51 7.41
N PRO A 108 4.60 -9.49 6.16
CA PRO A 108 4.29 -10.71 5.43
C PRO A 108 5.52 -11.60 5.20
N ASP A 109 5.33 -12.92 5.04
CA ASP A 109 6.43 -13.88 4.83
C ASP A 109 7.33 -13.56 3.62
N LYS A 110 6.77 -12.89 2.60
CA LYS A 110 7.51 -12.48 1.40
C LYS A 110 8.39 -11.25 1.63
N HIS A 111 8.21 -10.54 2.74
CA HIS A 111 8.92 -9.31 3.07
C HIS A 111 10.41 -9.58 3.35
N TRP A 112 11.26 -8.58 3.10
CA TRP A 112 12.70 -8.75 3.23
C TRP A 112 13.15 -9.01 4.68
N ILE A 113 12.45 -8.46 5.67
CA ILE A 113 12.73 -8.69 7.10
C ILE A 113 12.50 -10.16 7.44
N ALA A 114 11.33 -10.71 7.09
CA ALA A 114 10.98 -12.11 7.35
C ALA A 114 11.96 -13.08 6.68
N LYS A 115 12.41 -12.75 5.46
CA LYS A 115 13.47 -13.51 4.76
C LYS A 115 14.85 -13.40 5.43
N THR A 116 15.17 -12.24 6.01
CA THR A 116 16.50 -11.99 6.60
C THR A 116 16.61 -12.61 7.99
N TRP A 117 15.54 -12.53 8.79
CA TRP A 117 15.47 -13.08 10.15
C TRP A 117 14.14 -13.82 10.33
N PRO A 118 14.05 -15.10 9.90
CA PRO A 118 12.80 -15.87 9.92
C PRO A 118 12.36 -16.30 11.32
N LYS A 119 13.27 -16.28 12.31
CA LYS A 119 12.99 -16.69 13.68
C LYS A 119 13.73 -15.81 14.69
N PRO A 120 13.15 -15.60 15.89
CA PRO A 120 13.84 -14.89 16.96
C PRO A 120 15.10 -15.64 17.41
N GLY A 121 16.03 -14.89 18.01
CA GLY A 121 17.28 -15.44 18.55
C GLY A 121 18.52 -14.67 18.12
N ARG A 122 19.68 -15.28 18.38
CA ARG A 122 20.99 -14.74 18.04
C ARG A 122 21.55 -15.48 16.84
N GLU A 123 22.00 -14.72 15.84
CA GLU A 123 22.68 -15.24 14.66
C GLU A 123 24.04 -14.56 14.52
N VAL A 124 25.08 -15.33 14.17
CA VAL A 124 26.42 -14.80 13.91
C VAL A 124 26.82 -15.19 12.49
N LYS A 125 27.10 -14.20 11.64
CA LYS A 125 27.54 -14.39 10.25
C LYS A 125 29.03 -14.07 10.16
N GLY A 126 29.85 -15.06 9.80
CA GLY A 126 31.26 -14.86 9.45
C GLY A 126 31.39 -14.36 8.02
N ILE A 127 32.10 -13.25 7.81
CA ILE A 127 32.35 -12.65 6.50
C ILE A 127 33.86 -12.51 6.34
N LYS A 128 34.42 -13.13 5.28
CA LYS A 128 35.83 -12.97 4.96
C LYS A 128 36.06 -11.63 4.25
N VAL A 129 36.85 -10.76 4.85
CA VAL A 129 37.26 -9.46 4.30
C VAL A 129 38.77 -9.37 4.35
N ARG A 130 39.41 -9.25 3.17
CA ARG A 130 40.89 -9.16 3.04
C ARG A 130 41.62 -10.28 3.80
N GLY A 131 41.13 -11.52 3.66
CA GLY A 131 41.72 -12.71 4.30
C GLY A 131 41.42 -12.85 5.80
N LYS A 132 40.77 -11.88 6.44
CA LYS A 132 40.34 -11.96 7.86
C LYS A 132 38.86 -12.26 7.93
N GLU A 133 38.47 -13.19 8.79
CA GLU A 133 37.07 -13.46 9.08
C GLU A 133 36.55 -12.45 10.11
N ILE A 134 35.53 -11.69 9.73
CA ILE A 134 34.83 -10.72 10.57
C ILE A 134 33.47 -11.29 10.93
N LYS A 135 33.12 -11.31 12.22
CA LYS A 135 31.83 -11.83 12.70
C LYS A 135 30.83 -10.69 12.88
N LEU A 136 29.73 -10.72 12.14
CA LEU A 136 28.57 -9.85 12.35
C LEU A 136 27.54 -10.58 13.22
N THR A 137 27.09 -9.94 14.29
CA THR A 137 26.05 -10.51 15.17
C THR A 137 24.73 -9.82 14.94
N TYR A 138 23.68 -10.61 14.74
CA TYR A 138 22.30 -10.17 14.67
C TYR A 138 21.54 -10.74 15.87
N ARG A 139 20.62 -9.95 16.43
CA ARG A 139 19.72 -10.40 17.48
C ARG A 139 18.31 -9.94 17.14
N MET A 140 17.42 -10.90 16.98
CA MET A 140 16.00 -10.66 16.83
C MET A 140 15.32 -10.98 18.16
N ILE A 141 14.60 -10.00 18.70
CA ILE A 141 13.71 -10.17 19.84
C ILE A 141 12.31 -10.06 19.29
N ARG A 142 11.49 -11.08 19.55
CA ARG A 142 10.06 -11.04 19.24
C ARG A 142 9.33 -10.75 20.54
N SER A 143 8.56 -9.67 20.53
CA SER A 143 7.69 -9.30 21.64
C SER A 143 6.26 -9.57 21.25
N SER A 144 5.52 -10.19 22.16
CA SER A 144 4.08 -10.39 22.10
C SER A 144 3.38 -9.19 22.72
N THR A 145 2.14 -8.94 22.30
CA THR A 145 1.23 -8.01 22.99
C THR A 145 1.03 -8.45 24.45
N TYR A 146 1.02 -9.77 24.71
CA TYR A 146 0.90 -10.33 26.06
C TYR A 146 2.13 -10.05 26.95
N ASP A 147 3.27 -9.64 26.38
CA ASP A 147 4.47 -9.28 27.16
C ASP A 147 4.35 -7.89 27.79
N ASN A 148 3.34 -7.09 27.42
CA ASN A 148 3.13 -5.75 27.98
C ASN A 148 2.18 -5.81 29.19
N PRO A 149 2.68 -5.65 30.44
CA PRO A 149 1.87 -5.78 31.65
C PRO A 149 0.89 -4.61 31.86
N PHE A 150 0.98 -3.56 31.04
CA PHE A 150 0.14 -2.36 31.15
C PHE A 150 -1.09 -2.41 30.22
N LEU A 151 -1.24 -3.46 29.41
CA LEU A 151 -2.41 -3.63 28.55
C LEU A 151 -3.54 -4.32 29.30
N SER A 152 -4.75 -3.77 29.17
CA SER A 152 -5.93 -4.35 29.80
C SER A 152 -6.47 -5.54 29.01
N SER A 153 -7.21 -6.41 29.68
CA SER A 153 -7.93 -7.53 29.04
C SER A 153 -8.90 -7.06 27.96
N GLU A 154 -9.52 -5.90 28.15
CA GLU A 154 -10.49 -5.30 27.23
C GLU A 154 -9.83 -4.92 25.91
N TYR A 155 -8.57 -4.45 25.95
CA TYR A 155 -7.81 -4.15 24.74
C TYR A 155 -7.57 -5.41 23.90
N ILE A 156 -7.16 -6.51 24.54
CA ILE A 156 -6.94 -7.80 23.87
C ILE A 156 -8.26 -8.32 23.28
N ALA A 157 -9.36 -8.22 24.05
CA ALA A 157 -10.69 -8.61 23.58
C ALA A 157 -11.11 -7.81 22.34
N GLY A 158 -10.86 -6.49 22.32
CA GLY A 158 -11.15 -5.64 21.16
C GLY A 158 -10.36 -6.04 19.91
N ILE A 159 -9.10 -6.47 20.05
CA ILE A 159 -8.33 -7.01 18.93
C ILE A 159 -8.95 -8.31 18.40
N LEU A 160 -9.32 -9.22 19.29
CA LEU A 160 -9.91 -10.51 18.92
C LEU A 160 -11.28 -10.36 18.24
N GLU A 161 -12.09 -9.40 18.68
CA GLU A 161 -13.40 -9.11 18.08
C GLU A 161 -13.27 -8.47 16.69
N GLY A 162 -12.32 -7.55 16.51
CA GLY A 162 -12.19 -6.75 15.30
C GLY A 162 -11.34 -7.37 14.17
N ASN A 163 -10.68 -8.50 14.41
CA ASN A 163 -9.73 -9.09 13.46
C ASN A 163 -10.04 -10.58 13.22
N THR A 164 -9.66 -11.07 12.04
CA THR A 164 -9.65 -12.52 11.81
C THR A 164 -8.63 -13.20 12.73
N GLU A 165 -8.78 -14.51 12.95
CA GLU A 165 -7.83 -15.25 13.79
C GLU A 165 -6.38 -15.12 13.32
N ALA A 166 -6.15 -15.11 12.01
CA ALA A 166 -4.81 -14.96 11.44
C ALA A 166 -4.21 -13.55 11.71
N GLU A 167 -5.03 -12.50 11.57
CA GLU A 167 -4.63 -11.12 11.86
C GLU A 167 -4.40 -10.90 13.35
N ALA A 168 -5.28 -11.44 14.20
CA ALA A 168 -5.15 -11.37 15.64
C ALA A 168 -3.87 -12.07 16.11
N ARG A 169 -3.57 -13.28 15.63
CA ARG A 169 -2.28 -13.95 15.95
C ARG A 169 -1.07 -13.13 15.53
N ARG A 170 -1.13 -12.43 14.40
CA ARG A 170 -0.04 -11.55 13.96
C ARG A 170 0.17 -10.38 14.94
N ILE A 171 -0.91 -9.71 15.31
CA ILE A 171 -0.87 -8.54 16.21
C ILE A 171 -0.50 -8.98 17.63
N LEU A 172 -1.14 -10.02 18.14
CA LEU A 172 -1.01 -10.48 19.51
C LEU A 172 0.28 -11.27 19.72
N ASP A 173 0.57 -12.27 18.89
CA ASP A 173 1.70 -13.18 19.12
C ASP A 173 3.00 -12.73 18.43
N GLY A 174 2.95 -11.69 17.58
CA GLY A 174 4.12 -11.17 16.88
C GLY A 174 4.66 -12.11 15.80
N HIS A 175 3.85 -13.07 15.32
CA HIS A 175 4.27 -14.01 14.28
C HIS A 175 4.27 -13.35 12.89
N TYR A 176 5.28 -13.65 12.08
CA TYR A 176 5.14 -13.44 10.64
C TYR A 176 4.02 -14.34 10.12
N GLY A 177 3.32 -13.88 9.11
CA GLY A 177 2.30 -14.69 8.49
C GLY A 177 1.82 -14.10 7.19
N PHE A 178 0.90 -14.82 6.58
CA PHE A 178 0.21 -14.35 5.40
C PHE A 178 -0.65 -13.13 5.79
N GLN A 179 -0.16 -11.94 5.46
CA GLN A 179 -1.05 -10.81 5.29
C GLN A 179 -1.73 -11.05 3.96
N GLN A 180 -3.04 -11.25 3.99
CA GLN A 180 -3.83 -11.19 2.79
C GLN A 180 -3.71 -9.75 2.27
N GLU A 181 -2.78 -9.53 1.34
CA GLU A 181 -2.66 -8.24 0.65
C GLU A 181 -3.88 -8.14 -0.26
N GLY A 182 -4.93 -7.56 0.30
CA GLY A 182 -6.25 -7.42 -0.29
C GLY A 182 -7.14 -8.63 -0.08
N ASP A 183 -8.33 -8.37 0.46
CA ASP A 183 -9.54 -9.11 0.04
C ASP A 183 -9.63 -9.08 -1.49
N PRO A 184 -10.44 -9.93 -2.16
CA PRO A 184 -10.96 -9.52 -3.47
C PRO A 184 -11.40 -8.06 -3.31
N VAL A 185 -10.73 -7.13 -4.02
CA VAL A 185 -10.85 -5.67 -3.84
C VAL A 185 -12.31 -5.20 -3.86
N TYR A 186 -13.17 -6.07 -4.38
CA TYR A 186 -14.61 -5.95 -4.43
C TYR A 186 -15.25 -7.21 -3.80
N PRO A 187 -15.36 -7.33 -2.45
CA PRO A 187 -16.02 -8.48 -1.81
C PRO A 187 -17.52 -8.55 -2.17
N MET A 188 -18.08 -7.42 -2.60
CA MET A 188 -19.43 -7.32 -3.15
C MET A 188 -19.55 -7.92 -4.56
N PHE A 189 -18.43 -8.27 -5.21
CA PHE A 189 -18.43 -8.85 -6.55
C PHE A 189 -18.92 -10.29 -6.51
N ASN A 190 -20.09 -10.54 -7.09
CA ASN A 190 -20.68 -11.86 -7.17
C ASN A 190 -20.73 -12.30 -8.63
N LEU A 191 -20.02 -13.38 -8.97
CA LEU A 191 -19.93 -13.90 -10.34
C LEU A 191 -21.30 -14.17 -10.98
N LEU A 192 -22.28 -14.66 -10.20
CA LEU A 192 -23.61 -14.95 -10.71
C LEU A 192 -24.44 -13.68 -11.00
N LYS A 193 -24.12 -12.57 -10.35
CA LYS A 193 -24.83 -11.29 -10.51
C LYS A 193 -24.12 -10.33 -11.47
N HIS A 194 -22.80 -10.42 -11.51
CA HIS A 194 -21.92 -9.46 -12.16
C HIS A 194 -21.17 -10.05 -13.34
N VAL A 195 -21.46 -11.26 -13.79
CA VAL A 195 -20.88 -11.81 -15.03
C VAL A 195 -21.99 -12.35 -15.89
N GLY A 196 -21.97 -11.98 -17.17
CA GLY A 196 -22.96 -12.40 -18.14
C GLY A 196 -22.53 -12.04 -19.54
N ASP A 197 -23.45 -12.23 -20.49
CA ASP A 197 -23.24 -11.86 -21.89
C ASP A 197 -24.06 -10.59 -22.16
N PRO A 198 -23.53 -9.40 -21.85
CA PRO A 198 -24.29 -8.17 -22.04
C PRO A 198 -24.51 -7.91 -23.53
N GLU A 199 -25.75 -7.59 -23.90
CA GLU A 199 -26.06 -7.13 -25.24
C GLU A 199 -25.39 -5.78 -25.49
N THR A 200 -24.64 -5.69 -26.59
CA THR A 200 -24.08 -4.42 -27.05
C THR A 200 -25.21 -3.55 -27.58
N ARG A 201 -25.26 -2.29 -27.14
CA ARG A 201 -26.27 -1.33 -27.57
C ARG A 201 -25.71 -0.40 -28.63
N ILE A 202 -26.58 0.15 -29.48
CA ILE A 202 -26.21 1.15 -30.48
C ILE A 202 -26.02 2.52 -29.79
N MET A 203 -24.89 2.69 -29.10
CA MET A 203 -24.55 3.89 -28.33
C MET A 203 -23.05 4.03 -28.14
N THR A 204 -22.61 5.18 -27.62
CA THR A 204 -21.19 5.47 -27.38
C THR A 204 -20.51 4.39 -26.54
N THR A 205 -19.41 3.86 -27.07
CA THR A 205 -18.53 2.92 -26.38
C THR A 205 -17.27 3.65 -25.90
N TYR A 206 -16.93 3.48 -24.63
CA TYR A 206 -15.73 4.03 -24.02
C TYR A 206 -14.61 2.99 -24.05
N ARG A 207 -13.38 3.42 -24.35
CA ARG A 207 -12.18 2.61 -24.17
C ARG A 207 -11.43 3.10 -22.94
N VAL A 208 -11.15 2.19 -22.02
CA VAL A 208 -10.37 2.47 -20.81
C VAL A 208 -9.03 1.78 -20.94
N TRP A 209 -7.96 2.56 -20.85
CA TRP A 209 -6.58 2.11 -21.06
C TRP A 209 -5.84 2.02 -19.73
N ASP A 210 -5.09 0.93 -19.56
CA ASP A 210 -4.09 0.77 -18.51
C ASP A 210 -2.74 0.52 -19.19
N PHE A 211 -1.86 1.54 -19.15
CA PHE A 211 -0.57 1.49 -19.81
C PHE A 211 0.46 0.78 -18.91
N GLY A 212 0.54 -0.54 -19.03
CA GLY A 212 1.56 -1.36 -18.37
C GLY A 212 2.75 -1.66 -19.28
N PHE A 213 3.99 -1.53 -18.76
CA PHE A 213 5.21 -1.84 -19.54
C PHE A 213 5.31 -3.30 -20.00
N ARG A 214 4.77 -4.23 -19.21
CA ARG A 214 4.79 -5.68 -19.54
C ARG A 214 3.41 -6.23 -19.92
N ARG A 215 2.35 -5.58 -19.45
CA ARG A 215 0.96 -6.05 -19.56
C ARG A 215 0.01 -4.86 -19.74
N PRO A 216 0.05 -4.18 -20.90
CA PRO A 216 -0.92 -3.13 -21.15
C PRO A 216 -2.31 -3.76 -21.33
N ALA A 217 -3.36 -3.05 -20.92
CA ALA A 217 -4.73 -3.52 -21.03
C ALA A 217 -5.64 -2.43 -21.63
N CYS A 218 -6.64 -2.85 -22.39
CA CYS A 218 -7.70 -2.00 -22.88
C CYS A 218 -9.03 -2.71 -22.69
N THR A 219 -10.01 -2.00 -22.16
CA THR A 219 -11.36 -2.53 -21.94
C THR A 219 -12.38 -1.63 -22.64
N TRP A 220 -13.43 -2.24 -23.21
CA TRP A 220 -14.52 -1.54 -23.88
C TRP A 220 -15.73 -1.52 -22.98
N HIS A 221 -16.34 -0.35 -22.81
CA HIS A 221 -17.44 -0.16 -21.88
C HIS A 221 -18.60 0.58 -22.52
N GLN A 222 -19.81 0.30 -22.06
CA GLN A 222 -20.99 1.09 -22.35
C GLN A 222 -21.69 1.52 -21.07
N MET A 223 -22.22 2.74 -21.10
CA MET A 223 -22.97 3.31 -19.99
C MET A 223 -24.37 3.69 -20.47
N PHE A 224 -25.40 3.18 -19.81
CA PHE A 224 -26.80 3.44 -20.17
C PHE A 224 -27.70 3.51 -18.96
N ARG A 225 -28.91 4.05 -19.12
CA ARG A 225 -29.96 3.98 -18.11
C ARG A 225 -30.94 2.85 -18.43
N CYS A 226 -31.33 2.07 -17.42
CA CYS A 226 -32.39 1.08 -17.57
C CYS A 226 -33.78 1.74 -17.54
N LYS A 227 -34.85 0.94 -17.67
CA LYS A 227 -36.24 1.44 -17.63
C LYS A 227 -36.56 2.16 -16.31
N GLN A 228 -35.93 1.74 -15.22
CA GLN A 228 -36.04 2.35 -13.89
C GLN A 228 -35.17 3.61 -13.73
N ARG A 229 -34.56 4.11 -14.81
CA ARG A 229 -33.66 5.26 -14.86
C ARG A 229 -32.36 5.12 -14.05
N THR A 230 -32.05 3.92 -13.53
CA THR A 230 -30.76 3.62 -12.89
C THR A 230 -29.65 3.55 -13.94
N LEU A 231 -28.47 4.07 -13.61
CA LEU A 231 -27.30 4.04 -14.47
C LEU A 231 -26.61 2.67 -14.38
N HIS A 232 -26.29 2.08 -15.51
CA HIS A 232 -25.56 0.83 -15.63
C HIS A 232 -24.26 1.09 -16.39
N TRP A 233 -23.18 0.50 -15.88
CA TRP A 233 -21.88 0.50 -16.51
C TRP A 233 -21.48 -0.94 -16.82
N VAL A 234 -21.16 -1.21 -18.07
CA VAL A 234 -20.94 -2.58 -18.52
C VAL A 234 -19.60 -2.67 -19.23
N ALA A 235 -18.74 -3.58 -18.77
CA ALA A 235 -17.56 -3.98 -19.53
C ALA A 235 -18.01 -5.00 -20.59
N LEU A 236 -17.79 -4.67 -21.85
CA LEU A 236 -18.21 -5.49 -23.00
C LEU A 236 -17.11 -6.44 -23.42
N ARG A 237 -15.85 -5.99 -23.35
CA ARG A 237 -14.70 -6.75 -23.79
C ARG A 237 -13.43 -6.26 -23.11
N GLU A 238 -12.43 -7.13 -23.05
CA GLU A 238 -11.07 -6.81 -22.67
C GLU A 238 -10.07 -7.30 -23.71
N LEU A 239 -8.95 -6.59 -23.79
CA LEU A 239 -7.74 -7.01 -24.49
C LEU A 239 -6.58 -6.82 -23.54
N LEU A 240 -5.89 -7.92 -23.30
CA LEU A 240 -4.70 -7.95 -22.46
C LEU A 240 -3.49 -8.16 -23.34
N GLY A 241 -2.50 -7.31 -23.15
CA GLY A 241 -1.20 -7.39 -23.78
C GLY A 241 -0.20 -8.22 -23.01
N GLU A 242 0.81 -8.73 -23.72
CA GLU A 242 1.94 -9.40 -23.10
C GLU A 242 3.24 -8.99 -23.80
N ASN A 243 4.11 -8.29 -23.05
CA ASN A 243 5.44 -7.83 -23.47
C ASN A 243 5.45 -7.16 -24.85
N GLN A 244 4.47 -6.29 -25.11
CA GLN A 244 4.33 -5.59 -26.38
C GLN A 244 4.53 -4.10 -26.21
N GLU A 245 5.04 -3.45 -27.25
CA GLU A 245 5.14 -2.00 -27.28
C GLU A 245 3.75 -1.35 -27.34
N ALA A 246 3.64 -0.15 -26.76
CA ALA A 246 2.36 0.56 -26.67
C ALA A 246 1.74 0.82 -28.06
N HIS A 247 2.56 1.04 -29.08
CA HIS A 247 2.11 1.29 -30.45
C HIS A 247 1.46 0.05 -31.08
N ASP A 248 2.07 -1.12 -30.93
CA ASP A 248 1.53 -2.37 -31.50
C ASP A 248 0.30 -2.82 -30.73
N PHE A 249 0.27 -2.59 -29.42
CA PHE A 249 -0.95 -2.75 -28.66
C PHE A 249 -2.07 -1.84 -29.17
N ALA A 250 -1.76 -0.58 -29.45
CA ALA A 250 -2.76 0.37 -29.93
C ALA A 250 -3.36 -0.03 -31.28
N LYS A 251 -2.55 -0.55 -32.20
CA LYS A 251 -3.03 -1.14 -33.45
C LYS A 251 -4.00 -2.29 -33.20
N SER A 252 -3.64 -3.18 -32.27
CA SER A 252 -4.46 -4.34 -31.90
C SER A 252 -5.82 -3.91 -31.32
N VAL A 253 -5.82 -2.89 -30.46
CA VAL A 253 -7.04 -2.29 -29.90
C VAL A 253 -7.90 -1.66 -31.00
N ILE A 254 -7.30 -0.94 -31.95
CA ILE A 254 -8.05 -0.34 -33.08
C ILE A 254 -8.70 -1.43 -33.93
N GLU A 255 -7.96 -2.49 -34.24
CA GLU A 255 -8.46 -3.60 -35.05
C GLU A 255 -9.61 -4.33 -34.36
N GLN A 256 -9.45 -4.65 -33.07
CA GLN A 256 -10.52 -5.27 -32.29
C GLN A 256 -11.75 -4.37 -32.15
N THR A 257 -11.56 -3.05 -32.14
CA THR A 257 -12.67 -2.08 -32.15
C THR A 257 -13.46 -2.17 -33.45
N LYS A 258 -12.78 -2.25 -34.61
CA LYS A 258 -13.44 -2.39 -35.92
C LYS A 258 -14.21 -3.70 -36.04
N ILE A 259 -13.64 -4.81 -35.57
CA ILE A 259 -14.26 -6.14 -35.67
C ILE A 259 -15.43 -6.27 -34.69
N GLY A 260 -15.20 -5.95 -33.42
CA GLY A 260 -16.15 -6.23 -32.34
C GLY A 260 -17.27 -5.22 -32.18
N PHE A 261 -17.11 -4.00 -32.72
CA PHE A 261 -18.02 -2.89 -32.46
C PHE A 261 -18.41 -2.14 -33.76
N LEU A 262 -18.36 -2.81 -34.90
CA LEU A 262 -18.66 -2.23 -36.22
C LEU A 262 -20.04 -1.55 -36.26
N ASP A 263 -21.04 -2.20 -35.68
CA ASP A 263 -22.42 -1.69 -35.69
C ASP A 263 -22.62 -0.48 -34.77
N VAL A 264 -21.79 -0.35 -33.74
CA VAL A 264 -21.72 0.87 -32.92
C VAL A 264 -21.06 2.01 -33.69
N LEU A 265 -20.00 1.72 -34.44
CA LEU A 265 -19.30 2.72 -35.26
C LEU A 265 -20.20 3.27 -36.38
N LYS A 266 -21.03 2.42 -36.99
CA LYS A 266 -22.00 2.84 -38.03
C LYS A 266 -23.05 3.82 -37.52
N ALA A 267 -23.33 3.83 -36.22
CA ALA A 267 -24.34 4.72 -35.62
C ALA A 267 -23.86 6.15 -35.33
N GLY A 268 -22.63 6.49 -35.74
CA GLY A 268 -22.29 7.87 -36.10
C GLY A 268 -22.11 8.88 -34.95
N ARG A 269 -21.73 8.45 -33.74
CA ARG A 269 -21.33 9.39 -32.66
C ARG A 269 -19.99 9.01 -32.03
N ASN A 270 -18.93 9.02 -32.84
CA ASN A 270 -17.57 9.00 -32.32
C ASN A 270 -17.22 10.40 -31.79
N LEU A 271 -17.61 10.69 -30.55
CA LEU A 271 -17.11 11.85 -29.82
C LEU A 271 -15.67 11.55 -29.40
N PHE A 272 -14.69 12.03 -30.16
CA PHE A 272 -13.32 12.16 -29.68
C PHE A 272 -13.28 13.30 -28.67
N TRP A 273 -13.24 12.98 -27.38
CA TRP A 273 -12.99 13.98 -26.34
C TRP A 273 -11.48 14.24 -26.26
N MET A 274 -10.97 15.18 -27.07
CA MET A 274 -9.66 15.78 -26.86
C MET A 274 -9.81 16.88 -25.81
N GLY A 275 -9.93 16.50 -24.54
CA GLY A 275 -10.12 17.45 -23.46
C GLY A 275 -8.79 18.01 -23.00
N GLU A 276 -8.50 19.27 -23.32
CA GLU A 276 -7.74 20.11 -22.39
C GLU A 276 -8.54 20.14 -21.07
N MET A 277 -7.91 19.77 -19.96
CA MET A 277 -8.58 19.78 -18.66
C MET A 277 -8.93 21.24 -18.28
N PRO A 278 -10.20 21.57 -18.00
CA PRO A 278 -10.50 22.76 -17.24
C PRO A 278 -9.94 22.55 -15.82
N ARG A 279 -9.24 23.56 -15.29
CA ARG A 279 -8.85 23.57 -13.87
C ARG A 279 -10.12 23.60 -13.03
N VAL A 280 -10.43 22.52 -12.32
CA VAL A 280 -11.54 22.48 -11.37
C VAL A 280 -10.99 22.67 -9.95
N PRO A 281 -11.55 23.58 -9.13
CA PRO A 281 -11.21 23.73 -7.71
C PRO A 281 -11.70 22.53 -6.89
N SER A 282 -10.96 22.22 -5.83
CA SER A 282 -11.20 21.13 -4.88
C SER A 282 -12.66 21.00 -4.43
N ALA A 283 -13.26 19.82 -4.64
CA ALA A 283 -14.51 19.43 -3.99
C ALA A 283 -14.38 18.03 -3.37
N ARG A 284 -14.83 17.94 -2.12
CA ARG A 284 -14.76 16.79 -1.20
C ARG A 284 -15.68 15.66 -1.69
N ILE A 285 -15.19 14.42 -1.65
CA ILE A 285 -15.97 13.21 -1.90
C ILE A 285 -16.57 12.74 -0.56
N ALA A 286 -17.90 12.64 -0.49
CA ALA A 286 -18.61 11.95 0.57
C ALA A 286 -19.11 10.59 0.03
N VAL A 287 -18.81 9.51 0.75
CA VAL A 287 -19.22 8.15 0.46
C VAL A 287 -20.31 7.74 1.45
N LEU A 288 -21.53 7.45 0.97
CA LEU A 288 -22.58 6.80 1.74
C LEU A 288 -23.45 5.96 0.79
N GLY A 289 -23.70 4.70 1.15
CA GLY A 289 -24.42 3.72 0.32
C GLY A 289 -25.64 3.09 0.99
N ARG A 290 -26.39 2.29 0.22
CA ARG A 290 -27.05 1.01 0.58
C ARG A 290 -27.73 0.41 -0.66
N LEU A 291 -27.72 -0.92 -0.76
CA LEU A 291 -28.24 -1.70 -1.90
C LEU A 291 -29.67 -2.23 -1.63
N SER A 292 -30.55 -2.16 -2.62
CA SER A 292 -31.77 -2.96 -2.71
C SER A 292 -31.84 -3.66 -4.08
N ALA A 293 -32.11 -4.96 -4.09
CA ALA A 293 -32.19 -5.79 -5.30
C ALA A 293 -33.57 -5.68 -5.98
N CYS A 294 -33.58 -5.71 -7.32
CA CYS A 294 -34.78 -5.83 -8.15
C CYS A 294 -34.85 -7.26 -8.73
N PRO A 295 -36.00 -7.95 -8.75
CA PRO A 295 -36.09 -9.31 -9.28
C PRO A 295 -36.26 -9.32 -10.81
N ASP A 296 -35.71 -10.37 -11.43
CA ASP A 296 -35.63 -10.61 -12.89
C ASP A 296 -36.54 -11.78 -13.33
N PRO A 297 -37.20 -11.74 -14.51
CA PRO A 297 -37.82 -12.92 -15.10
C PRO A 297 -37.06 -13.48 -16.32
N ARG A 298 -36.46 -14.65 -16.10
CA ARG A 298 -36.31 -15.86 -16.94
C ARG A 298 -35.94 -15.78 -18.45
N ARG A 299 -34.90 -16.60 -18.74
CA ARG A 299 -34.62 -17.54 -19.87
C ARG A 299 -34.01 -17.01 -21.17
N ALA A 300 -32.77 -17.47 -21.46
CA ALA A 300 -32.37 -17.98 -22.78
C ALA A 300 -31.15 -18.93 -22.69
N LYS A 301 -31.00 -19.77 -23.73
CA LYS A 301 -30.25 -21.04 -23.82
C LYS A 301 -28.74 -20.89 -24.01
N THR A 302 -28.03 -21.95 -23.62
CA THR A 302 -26.59 -22.19 -23.67
C THR A 302 -25.95 -22.13 -25.07
N ARG A 303 -24.88 -21.34 -25.21
CA ARG A 303 -23.75 -21.59 -26.13
C ARG A 303 -22.46 -21.08 -25.48
N THR A 304 -21.40 -21.88 -25.54
CA THR A 304 -20.11 -21.66 -24.87
C THR A 304 -19.21 -20.72 -25.67
N GLN A 305 -18.96 -19.51 -25.13
CA GLN A 305 -17.90 -18.57 -25.53
C GLN A 305 -17.50 -17.69 -24.31
N PRO A 306 -16.35 -16.98 -24.33
CA PRO A 306 -15.71 -16.46 -23.11
C PRO A 306 -16.48 -15.28 -22.49
N ARG A 307 -16.57 -15.29 -21.15
CA ARG A 307 -17.49 -14.49 -20.33
C ARG A 307 -16.87 -13.17 -19.86
N VAL A 308 -17.65 -12.08 -19.81
CA VAL A 308 -17.22 -10.73 -19.37
C VAL A 308 -18.15 -10.19 -18.26
N ALA A 309 -17.63 -9.29 -17.42
CA ALA A 309 -18.27 -8.79 -16.21
C ALA A 309 -19.11 -7.50 -16.37
N LEU A 310 -20.19 -7.39 -15.59
CA LEU A 310 -21.17 -6.31 -15.49
C LEU A 310 -21.20 -5.75 -14.05
N VAL A 311 -21.07 -4.44 -13.85
CA VAL A 311 -21.12 -3.83 -12.50
C VAL A 311 -22.24 -2.79 -12.43
N CYS A 312 -23.21 -3.01 -11.53
CA CYS A 312 -24.34 -2.10 -11.29
C CYS A 312 -24.10 -1.25 -10.03
N THR A 313 -24.35 0.05 -10.09
CA THR A 313 -24.48 0.91 -8.90
C THR A 313 -25.83 1.64 -8.94
N SER A 314 -26.54 1.66 -7.81
CA SER A 314 -27.82 2.35 -7.68
C SER A 314 -27.77 3.38 -6.55
N ASN A 315 -28.53 4.47 -6.72
CA ASN A 315 -28.70 5.52 -5.73
C ASN A 315 -30.17 5.96 -5.77
N THR A 316 -30.89 5.87 -4.64
CA THR A 316 -32.26 6.36 -4.50
C THR A 316 -32.29 7.51 -3.50
N ARG A 317 -32.67 8.71 -3.97
CA ARG A 317 -33.14 9.81 -3.11
C ARG A 317 -34.63 9.58 -2.85
N ASN A 318 -34.98 9.31 -1.59
CA ASN A 318 -36.34 9.57 -1.11
C ASN A 318 -36.41 11.04 -0.71
N SER A 319 -37.17 11.83 -1.48
CA SER A 319 -37.72 13.10 -1.01
C SER A 319 -39.22 12.89 -0.80
N ARG A 320 -39.65 12.86 0.46
CA ARG A 320 -41.01 13.24 0.85
C ARG A 320 -40.91 14.15 2.07
N THR A 321 -41.48 15.33 1.90
CA THR A 321 -42.14 16.17 2.91
C THR A 321 -43.04 15.35 3.82
#